data_AF-A0A946AWL4-F1
#
_entry.id   AF-A0A946AWL4-F1
#
_cell.length_a   1.000
_cell.length_b   1.000
_cell.length_c   1.000
_cell.angle_alpha   90.00
_cell.angle_beta   90.00
_cell.angle_gamma   90.00
#
_symmetry.space_group_name_H-M   'P 1'
#
loop_
_entity.id
_entity.type
_entity.pdbx_description
1 polymer ?
#
loop_
_entity_poly.entity_id
_entity_poly.type
_entity_poly.pdbx_seq_one_letter_code
_entity_poly.pdbx_strand_id
1 'polypeptide(L)'
;MKNLSLILFILIFTFFSVPAFAGKGAINLPESSNASAIKHNKKGIFNYKQGYYEDALKHFRLASEVDSSVGESHYNEALCLDKLGKHGEATNHFYKARKYAKGNPAILKSKILLSHAPMKREGS
;
A
#
# COMPACT_ATOMS: atom_id res chain seq x y z
N MET A 1 -27.05 -11.31 -39.47
CA MET A 1 -25.74 -11.66 -38.87
C MET A 1 -25.11 -10.47 -38.13
N LYS A 2 -25.80 -9.82 -37.18
CA LYS A 2 -25.25 -8.65 -36.44
C LYS A 2 -25.25 -8.80 -34.91
N ASN A 3 -25.60 -9.98 -34.41
CA ASN A 3 -25.92 -10.18 -32.98
C ASN A 3 -24.82 -10.99 -32.26
N LEU A 4 -23.87 -11.58 -33.01
CA LEU A 4 -22.82 -12.43 -32.46
C LEU A 4 -21.61 -11.62 -31.96
N SER A 5 -21.28 -10.50 -32.61
CA SER A 5 -20.21 -9.59 -32.17
C SER A 5 -20.55 -8.83 -30.89
N LEU A 6 -21.83 -8.57 -30.61
CA LEU A 6 -22.25 -7.82 -29.42
C LEU A 6 -22.20 -8.70 -28.15
N ILE A 7 -22.42 -10.01 -28.30
CA ILE A 7 -22.37 -10.99 -27.19
C ILE A 7 -20.93 -11.29 -26.79
N LEU A 8 -19.98 -11.27 -27.74
CA LEU A 8 -18.56 -11.50 -27.45
C LEU A 8 -17.92 -10.36 -26.63
N PHE A 9 -18.45 -9.14 -26.74
CA PHE A 9 -17.95 -7.98 -25.99
C PHE A 9 -18.42 -7.95 -24.52
N ILE A 10 -19.58 -8.55 -24.21
CA ILE A 10 -20.15 -8.57 -22.86
C ILE A 10 -19.50 -9.66 -21.99
N LEU A 11 -18.97 -10.73 -22.59
CA LEU A 11 -18.33 -11.84 -21.87
C LEU A 11 -16.92 -11.52 -21.32
N ILE A 12 -16.27 -10.46 -21.80
CA ILE A 12 -14.96 -10.04 -21.28
C ILE A 12 -15.11 -9.20 -19.99
N PHE A 13 -16.29 -8.63 -19.74
CA PHE A 13 -16.50 -7.69 -18.63
C PHE A 13 -16.92 -8.35 -17.31
N THR A 14 -17.27 -9.64 -17.31
CA THR A 14 -17.89 -10.30 -16.14
C THR A 14 -16.94 -11.12 -15.27
N PHE A 15 -15.62 -11.11 -15.55
CA PHE A 15 -14.65 -11.94 -14.81
C PHE A 15 -13.66 -11.20 -13.91
N PHE A 16 -13.80 -9.89 -13.69
CA PHE A 16 -13.03 -9.21 -12.64
C PHE A 16 -13.80 -9.21 -11.31
N SER A 17 -14.14 -10.41 -10.82
CA SER A 17 -14.36 -10.57 -9.38
C SER A 17 -13.00 -10.48 -8.72
N VAL A 18 -12.57 -9.27 -8.36
CA VAL A 18 -11.35 -9.05 -7.58
C VAL A 18 -11.60 -9.70 -6.21
N PRO A 19 -10.77 -10.67 -5.80
CA PRO A 19 -10.91 -11.25 -4.47
C PRO A 19 -10.68 -10.14 -3.44
N ALA A 20 -11.68 -9.89 -2.60
CA ALA A 20 -11.58 -8.98 -1.48
C ALA A 20 -10.54 -9.53 -0.49
N PHE A 21 -9.28 -9.12 -0.65
CA PHE A 21 -8.22 -9.48 0.27
C PHE A 21 -8.43 -8.76 1.60
N ALA A 22 -9.11 -9.41 2.54
CA ALA A 22 -9.39 -8.92 3.89
C ALA A 22 -8.16 -8.91 4.82
N GLY A 23 -6.99 -8.53 4.29
CA GLY A 23 -5.81 -8.22 5.10
C GLY A 23 -5.88 -6.79 5.63
N LYS A 24 -5.24 -6.52 6.78
CA LYS A 24 -5.00 -5.14 7.24
C LYS A 24 -4.21 -4.39 6.15
N GLY A 25 -4.89 -3.56 5.38
CA GLY A 25 -4.36 -2.88 4.21
C GLY A 25 -3.65 -1.57 4.54
N ALA A 26 -3.51 -0.70 3.53
CA ALA A 26 -2.95 0.63 3.69
C ALA A 26 -3.68 1.45 4.77
N ILE A 27 -2.92 2.23 5.54
CA ILE A 27 -3.38 2.95 6.74
C ILE A 27 -3.41 4.46 6.53
N ASN A 28 -4.27 5.16 7.26
CA ASN A 28 -4.33 6.61 7.22
C ASN A 28 -3.09 7.23 7.87
N LEU A 29 -2.69 8.39 7.36
CA LEU A 29 -1.73 9.25 8.01
C LEU A 29 -2.31 9.85 9.31
N PRO A 30 -1.46 10.23 10.28
CA PRO A 30 -1.89 11.01 11.43
C PRO A 30 -2.63 12.28 11.00
N GLU A 31 -3.67 12.68 11.74
CA GLU A 31 -4.43 13.90 11.40
C GLU A 31 -3.60 15.17 11.52
N SER A 32 -2.52 15.14 12.31
CA SER A 32 -1.55 16.23 12.44
C SER A 32 -0.58 16.34 11.25
N SER A 33 -0.58 15.39 10.31
CA SER A 33 0.24 15.45 9.11
C SER A 33 -0.25 16.55 8.15
N ASN A 34 0.60 16.90 7.18
CA ASN A 34 0.26 17.87 6.15
C ASN A 34 -1.01 17.47 5.38
N ALA A 35 -1.93 18.42 5.16
CA ALA A 35 -3.20 18.17 4.48
C ALA A 35 -3.04 17.63 3.05
N SER A 36 -2.01 18.07 2.32
CA SER A 36 -1.68 17.56 0.98
C SER A 36 -1.23 16.09 1.06
N ALA A 37 -0.39 15.75 2.04
CA ALA A 37 0.03 14.37 2.28
C ALA A 37 -1.17 13.48 2.63
N ILE A 38 -2.06 13.95 3.50
CA ILE A 38 -3.31 13.24 3.85
C ILE A 38 -4.19 13.02 2.61
N LYS A 39 -4.35 14.04 1.75
CA LYS A 39 -5.13 13.93 0.51
C LYS A 39 -4.55 12.88 -0.44
N HIS A 40 -3.24 12.92 -0.68
CA HIS A 40 -2.56 11.93 -1.51
C HIS A 40 -2.67 10.53 -0.91
N ASN A 41 -2.45 10.39 0.40
CA ASN A 41 -2.57 9.10 1.09
C ASN A 41 -3.98 8.51 0.98
N LYS A 42 -5.04 9.31 1.16
CA LYS A 42 -6.43 8.85 1.00
C LYS A 42 -6.68 8.32 -0.42
N LYS A 43 -6.16 9.01 -1.44
CA LYS A 43 -6.26 8.56 -2.84
C LYS A 43 -5.44 7.28 -3.09
N GLY A 44 -4.26 7.16 -2.47
CA GLY A 44 -3.46 5.95 -2.51
C GLY A 44 -4.17 4.75 -1.88
N ILE A 45 -4.79 4.92 -0.72
CA ILE A 45 -5.60 3.89 -0.05
C ILE A 45 -6.76 3.45 -0.94
N PHE A 46 -7.45 4.40 -1.58
CA PHE A 46 -8.53 4.09 -2.51
C PHE A 46 -8.04 3.19 -3.64
N ASN A 47 -6.97 3.58 -4.34
CA ASN A 47 -6.39 2.80 -5.43
C ASN A 47 -5.87 1.43 -4.97
N TYR A 48 -5.24 1.35 -3.80
CA TYR A 48 -4.76 0.09 -3.23
C TYR A 48 -5.90 -0.90 -3.00
N LYS A 49 -7.04 -0.42 -2.48
CA LYS A 49 -8.25 -1.25 -2.29
C LYS A 49 -8.85 -1.74 -3.61
N GLN A 50 -8.68 -1.00 -4.70
CA GLN A 50 -9.09 -1.42 -6.04
C GLN A 50 -8.08 -2.36 -6.73
N GLY A 51 -6.90 -2.59 -6.14
CA GLY A 51 -5.83 -3.38 -6.75
C GLY A 51 -4.96 -2.61 -7.74
N TYR A 52 -5.17 -1.30 -7.90
CA TYR A 52 -4.34 -0.43 -8.73
C TYR A 52 -3.06 -0.04 -7.99
N TYR A 53 -2.17 -1.00 -7.80
CA TYR A 53 -1.00 -0.86 -6.93
C TYR A 53 0.04 0.16 -7.41
N GLU A 54 0.25 0.31 -8.72
CA GLU A 54 1.16 1.34 -9.26
C GLU A 54 0.59 2.76 -9.05
N ASP A 55 -0.71 2.97 -9.27
CA ASP A 55 -1.35 4.27 -9.00
C ASP A 55 -1.41 4.59 -7.50
N ALA A 56 -1.60 3.55 -6.67
CA ALA A 56 -1.50 3.69 -5.22
C ALA A 56 -0.08 4.10 -4.80
N LEU A 57 0.94 3.44 -5.34
CA LEU A 57 2.35 3.75 -5.07
C LEU A 57 2.70 5.19 -5.46
N LYS A 58 2.24 5.66 -6.62
CA LYS A 58 2.42 7.06 -7.04
C LYS A 58 1.87 8.04 -6.01
N HIS A 59 0.68 7.78 -5.48
CA HIS A 59 0.08 8.65 -4.47
C HIS A 59 0.74 8.54 -3.10
N PHE A 60 1.19 7.37 -2.69
CA PHE A 60 1.95 7.24 -1.45
C PHE A 60 3.32 7.93 -1.52
N ARG A 61 4.01 7.86 -2.67
CA ARG A 61 5.26 8.62 -2.90
C ARG A 61 5.05 10.13 -2.76
N LEU A 62 4.00 10.67 -3.38
CA LEU A 62 3.65 12.08 -3.21
C LEU A 62 3.34 12.45 -1.76
N ALA A 63 2.74 11.55 -0.97
CA ALA A 63 2.53 11.78 0.46
C ALA A 63 3.87 11.78 1.23
N SER A 64 4.77 10.85 0.93
CA SER A 64 6.11 10.75 1.53
C SER A 64 7.06 11.89 1.14
N GLU A 65 6.92 12.45 -0.06
CA GLU A 65 7.68 13.63 -0.50
C GLU A 65 7.29 14.88 0.30
N VAL A 66 6.01 15.00 0.67
CA VAL A 66 5.51 16.10 1.49
C VAL A 66 5.90 15.93 2.95
N ASP A 67 5.85 14.71 3.50
CA ASP A 67 6.29 14.40 4.86
C ASP A 67 7.01 13.05 4.92
N SER A 68 8.33 13.12 4.82
CA SER A 68 9.22 11.95 4.79
C SER A 68 9.43 11.30 6.16
N SER A 69 8.95 11.92 7.24
CA SER A 69 9.14 11.46 8.62
C SER A 69 7.96 10.66 9.17
N VAL A 70 7.02 10.28 8.31
CA VAL A 70 5.78 9.58 8.64
C VAL A 70 5.93 8.10 8.34
N GLY A 71 5.88 7.27 9.39
CA GLY A 71 6.00 5.81 9.25
C GLY A 71 4.89 5.21 8.39
N GLU A 72 3.68 5.77 8.45
CA GLU A 72 2.49 5.35 7.70
C GLU A 72 2.69 5.47 6.19
N SER A 73 3.32 6.55 5.72
CA SER A 73 3.57 6.76 4.28
C SER A 73 4.51 5.67 3.74
N HIS A 74 5.61 5.41 4.44
CA HIS A 74 6.53 4.32 4.06
C HIS A 74 5.92 2.94 4.20
N TYR A 75 5.07 2.71 5.20
CA TYR A 75 4.33 1.44 5.34
C TYR A 75 3.43 1.21 4.12
N ASN A 76 2.71 2.23 3.67
CA ASN A 76 1.82 2.15 2.52
C ASN A 76 2.58 1.97 1.20
N GLU A 77 3.71 2.66 1.00
CA GLU A 77 4.60 2.41 -0.14
C GLU A 77 5.09 0.95 -0.15
N ALA A 78 5.51 0.43 1.01
CA ALA A 78 6.01 -0.94 1.13
C ALA A 78 4.94 -1.97 0.78
N LEU A 79 3.69 -1.76 1.18
CA LEU A 79 2.57 -2.62 0.81
C LEU A 79 2.35 -2.66 -0.71
N CYS A 80 2.43 -1.51 -1.39
CA CYS A 80 2.32 -1.49 -2.85
C CYS A 80 3.50 -2.21 -3.51
N LEU A 81 4.72 -1.93 -3.07
CA LEU A 81 5.92 -2.57 -3.62
C LEU A 81 5.89 -4.09 -3.45
N ASP A 82 5.43 -4.59 -2.30
CA ASP A 82 5.22 -6.03 -2.09
C ASP A 82 4.20 -6.61 -3.07
N LYS A 83 3.04 -5.95 -3.23
CA LYS A 83 2.01 -6.36 -4.19
C LYS A 83 2.46 -6.34 -5.65
N LEU A 84 3.46 -5.52 -5.96
CA LEU A 84 4.08 -5.41 -7.28
C LEU A 84 5.28 -6.37 -7.46
N GLY A 85 5.59 -7.22 -6.47
CA GLY A 85 6.72 -8.16 -6.51
C GLY A 85 8.09 -7.50 -6.30
N LYS A 86 8.13 -6.21 -5.98
CA LYS A 86 9.35 -5.42 -5.72
C LYS A 86 9.80 -5.61 -4.26
N HIS A 87 9.99 -6.85 -3.84
CA HIS A 87 10.16 -7.21 -2.43
C HIS A 87 11.40 -6.58 -1.77
N GLY A 88 12.50 -6.37 -2.51
CA GLY A 88 13.69 -5.69 -1.99
C GLY A 88 13.43 -4.22 -1.64
N GLU A 89 12.73 -3.49 -2.51
CA GLU A 89 12.31 -2.11 -2.23
C GLU A 89 11.29 -2.08 -1.08
N ALA A 90 10.34 -3.02 -1.06
CA ALA A 90 9.38 -3.16 0.03
C ALA A 90 10.08 -3.32 1.38
N THR A 91 11.10 -4.18 1.47
CA THR A 91 11.93 -4.36 2.67
C THR A 91 12.56 -3.05 3.15
N ASN A 92 13.16 -2.27 2.24
CA ASN A 92 13.75 -0.98 2.58
C ASN A 92 12.71 -0.01 3.16
N HIS A 93 11.53 0.07 2.55
CA HIS A 93 10.44 0.92 3.04
C HIS A 93 9.84 0.41 4.36
N PHE A 94 9.75 -0.91 4.59
CA PHE A 94 9.33 -1.46 5.87
C PHE A 94 10.30 -1.13 7.02
N TYR A 95 11.61 -1.11 6.76
CA TYR A 95 12.59 -0.62 7.75
C TYR A 95 12.39 0.86 8.07
N LYS A 96 12.16 1.71 7.07
CA LYS A 96 11.83 3.13 7.29
C LYS A 96 10.51 3.28 8.05
N ALA A 97 9.48 2.52 7.67
CA ALA A 97 8.19 2.52 8.34
C ALA A 97 8.33 2.20 9.83
N ARG A 98 9.11 1.18 10.19
CA ARG A 98 9.44 0.86 11.59
C ARG A 98 10.18 2.02 12.27
N LYS A 99 11.24 2.55 11.63
CA LYS A 99 12.06 3.64 12.17
C LYS A 99 11.22 4.86 12.54
N TYR A 100 10.23 5.19 11.70
CA TYR A 100 9.37 6.36 11.85
C TYR A 100 7.98 6.04 12.44
N ALA A 101 7.75 4.81 12.94
CA ALA A 101 6.44 4.40 13.43
C ALA A 101 5.97 5.17 14.67
N LYS A 102 6.88 5.80 15.43
CA LYS A 102 6.57 6.51 16.70
C LYS A 102 5.68 5.69 17.66
N GLY A 103 5.94 4.38 17.73
CA GLY A 103 5.17 3.46 18.57
C GLY A 103 3.83 3.00 17.96
N ASN A 104 3.48 3.38 16.73
CA ASN A 104 2.24 2.98 16.08
C ASN A 104 2.14 1.44 15.96
N PRO A 105 1.23 0.79 16.71
CA PRO A 105 1.15 -0.67 16.74
C PRO A 105 0.63 -1.27 15.43
N ALA A 106 -0.10 -0.49 14.62
CA ALA A 106 -0.58 -0.94 13.31
C ALA A 106 0.59 -1.23 12.36
N ILE A 107 1.67 -0.46 12.48
CA ILE A 107 2.92 -0.68 11.74
C ILE A 107 3.75 -1.77 12.43
N LEU A 108 4.08 -1.57 13.72
CA LEU A 108 5.07 -2.40 14.42
C LEU A 108 4.65 -3.87 14.60
N LYS A 109 3.34 -4.14 14.72
CA LYS A 109 2.79 -5.50 14.84
C LYS A 109 2.33 -6.07 13.51
N SER A 110 2.57 -5.38 12.40
CA SER A 110 2.15 -5.85 11.08
C SER A 110 2.95 -7.09 10.67
N LYS A 111 2.24 -8.19 10.35
CA LYS A 111 2.87 -9.45 9.96
C LYS A 111 3.74 -9.31 8.71
N ILE A 112 3.28 -8.56 7.72
CA ILE A 112 4.03 -8.36 6.47
C ILE A 112 5.32 -7.55 6.71
N LEU A 113 5.25 -6.51 7.54
CA LEU A 113 6.43 -5.76 7.95
C LEU A 113 7.40 -6.67 8.70
N LEU A 114 6.92 -7.48 9.65
CA LEU A 114 7.78 -8.40 10.41
C LEU A 114 8.43 -9.47 9.52
N SER A 115 7.75 -9.90 8.46
CA SER A 115 8.28 -10.84 7.48
C SER A 115 9.40 -10.23 6.63
N HIS A 116 9.25 -8.99 6.18
CA HIS A 116 10.26 -8.29 5.38
C HIS A 116 11.42 -7.73 6.20
N ALA A 117 11.10 -7.16 7.36
CA ALA A 117 12.00 -6.43 8.23
C ALA A 117 11.93 -7.04 9.65
N PRO A 118 12.47 -8.25 9.87
CA PRO A 118 12.48 -8.86 11.20
C PRO A 118 13.23 -7.97 12.20
N MET A 119 12.86 -8.04 13.47
CA MET A 119 13.69 -7.42 14.51
C MET A 119 15.03 -8.15 14.54
N LYS A 120 16.14 -7.41 14.56
CA LYS A 120 17.42 -8.03 14.98
C LYS A 120 17.19 -8.58 16.38
N ARG A 121 17.51 -9.86 16.60
CA ARG A 121 17.50 -10.41 17.95
C ARG A 121 18.54 -9.62 18.73
N GLU A 122 18.18 -9.07 19.88
CA GLU A 122 19.19 -8.53 20.78
C GLU A 122 20.15 -9.68 21.11
N GLY A 123 21.42 -9.53 20.72
CA GLY A 123 22.47 -10.54 20.93
C GLY A 123 22.90 -11.38 19.71
N SER A 124 22.53 -11.04 18.47
CA SER A 124 23.10 -11.63 17.25
C SER A 124 24.17 -10.76 16.60
#